data_AF-A0A0E9XXN6-F1
#
_entry.id   AF-A0A0E9XXN6-F1
#
_cell.length_a   1.000
_cell.length_b   1.000
_cell.length_c   1.000
_cell.angle_alpha   90.00
_cell.angle_beta   90.00
_cell.angle_gamma   90.00
#
_symmetry.space_group_name_H-M   'P 1'
#
loop_
_entity.id
_entity.type
_entity.pdbx_description
1 polymer ?
#
loop_
_entity_poly.entity_id
_entity_poly.type
_entity_poly.pdbx_seq_one_letter_code
_entity_poly.pdbx_strand_id
1 'polypeptide(L)' 'MSVGFADVSWTSGGKPVTGGVFTGTAEQKPDKTFGLSSFLTITPSEWITDRVFTCKVSVGSKTSEKSIKKSDCTE' A
#
# COMPACT_ATOMS: atom_id res chain seq x y z
N MET A 1 -0.36 13.95 -11.81
CA MET A 1 0.29 12.62 -11.67
C MET A 1 1.57 12.85 -10.91
N SER A 2 1.60 12.54 -9.61
CA SER A 2 2.80 12.69 -8.79
C SER A 2 3.80 11.66 -9.31
N VAL A 3 4.81 12.10 -10.04
CA VAL A 3 5.88 11.22 -10.53
C VAL A 3 6.81 11.00 -9.33
N GLY A 4 6.30 10.23 -8.35
CA GLY A 4 7.06 9.82 -7.19
C GLY A 4 8.11 8.81 -7.61
N PHE A 5 9.23 8.81 -6.91
CA PHE A 5 10.34 7.84 -7.07
C PHE A 5 9.89 6.36 -7.08
N ALA A 6 8.69 6.06 -6.60
CA ALA A 6 8.05 4.75 -6.65
C ALA A 6 6.58 4.88 -7.05
N ASP A 7 6.09 3.89 -7.79
CA ASP A 7 4.66 3.68 -8.04
C ASP A 7 4.06 2.81 -6.92
N VAL A 8 2.93 3.23 -6.36
CA VAL A 8 2.23 2.49 -5.31
C VAL A 8 0.83 2.17 -5.78
N SER A 9 0.48 0.89 -5.74
CA SER A 9 -0.85 0.38 -6.07
C SER A 9 -1.39 -0.49 -4.94
N TRP A 10 -2.71 -0.44 -4.78
CA TRP A 10 -3.43 -1.21 -3.78
C TRP A 10 -4.42 -2.16 -4.43
N THR A 11 -4.58 -3.35 -3.85
CA THR A 11 -5.66 -4.27 -4.21
C THR A 11 -6.46 -4.68 -2.98
N SER A 12 -7.77 -4.80 -3.15
CA SER A 12 -8.73 -5.31 -2.16
C SER A 12 -9.35 -6.59 -2.72
N GLY A 13 -9.06 -7.75 -2.10
CA GLY A 13 -9.50 -9.06 -2.59
C GLY A 13 -9.03 -9.36 -4.02
N GLY A 14 -7.81 -8.91 -4.38
CA GLY A 14 -7.22 -9.08 -5.71
C GLY A 14 -7.72 -8.09 -6.78
N LYS A 15 -8.64 -7.18 -6.45
CA LYS A 15 -9.10 -6.13 -7.37
C LYS A 15 -8.39 -4.81 -7.10
N PRO A 16 -7.92 -4.09 -8.13
CA PRO A 16 -7.27 -2.79 -7.94
C PRO A 16 -8.25 -1.79 -7.33
N VAL A 17 -7.76 -0.97 -6.38
CA VAL A 17 -8.54 0.09 -5.74
C VAL A 17 -7.85 1.44 -5.91
N THR A 18 -8.64 2.46 -6.22
CA THR A 18 -8.18 3.85 -6.34
C THR A 18 -8.87 4.77 -5.34
N GLY A 19 -10.04 4.38 -4.82
CA GLY A 19 -10.75 5.10 -3.77
C GLY A 19 -10.14 4.85 -2.39
N GLY A 20 -10.06 5.90 -1.56
CA GLY A 20 -9.52 5.81 -0.20
C GLY A 20 -8.00 5.61 -0.12
N VAL A 21 -7.29 5.63 -1.26
CA VAL A 21 -5.83 5.57 -1.30
C VAL A 21 -5.24 6.96 -1.11
N PHE A 22 -4.42 7.13 -0.08
CA PHE A 22 -3.61 8.33 0.14
C PHE A 22 -2.14 7.93 0.12
N THR A 23 -1.39 8.45 -0.85
CA THR A 23 0.06 8.21 -0.96
C THR A 23 0.78 9.53 -0.78
N GLY A 24 1.60 9.60 0.26
CA GLY A 24 2.46 10.75 0.52
C GLY A 24 3.61 10.84 -0.49
N THR A 25 4.26 11.99 -0.51
CA THR A 25 5.47 12.22 -1.29
C THR A 25 6.65 11.40 -0.74
N ALA A 26 7.58 11.04 -1.62
CA ALA A 26 8.83 10.43 -1.19
C ALA A 26 9.72 11.47 -0.50
N GLU A 27 10.23 11.12 0.68
CA GLU A 27 11.12 11.94 1.49
C GLU A 27 12.50 11.28 1.57
N GLN A 28 13.55 12.07 1.39
CA GLN A 28 14.91 11.59 1.55
C GLN A 28 15.27 11.53 3.04
N LYS A 29 15.73 10.37 3.49
CA LYS A 29 16.18 10.13 4.86
C LYS A 29 17.67 10.51 5.03
N PRO A 30 18.16 10.73 6.27
CA PRO A 30 19.56 11.09 6.52
C PRO A 30 20.59 10.06 6.04
N ASP A 31 20.19 8.79 5.93
CA ASP A 31 21.00 7.68 5.40
C ASP A 31 21.07 7.63 3.86
N LYS A 32 20.56 8.67 3.19
CA LYS A 32 20.46 8.80 1.72
C LYS A 32 19.49 7.80 1.06
N THR A 33 18.64 7.13 1.83
CA THR A 33 17.52 6.35 1.28
C THR A 33 16.28 7.22 1.12
N PHE A 34 15.29 6.74 0.36
CA PHE A 34 13.98 7.39 0.23
C PHE A 34 12.92 6.58 0.97
N GLY A 35 12.06 7.26 1.70
CA GLY A 35 10.86 6.69 2.30
C GLY A 35 9.60 7.32 1.71
N LEU A 36 8.54 6.53 1.62
CA LEU A 36 7.20 7.03 1.30
C LEU A 36 6.19 6.26 2.15
N SER A 37 5.05 6.87 2.42
CA SER A 37 3.96 6.26 3.15
C SER A 37 2.70 6.25 2.29
N SER A 38 2.01 5.12 2.25
CA SER A 38 0.72 4.98 1.57
C SER A 38 -0.27 4.34 2.51
N PHE A 39 -1.51 4.83 2.47
CA PHE A 39 -2.61 4.42 3.32
C PHE A 39 -3.81 4.07 2.44
N LEU A 40 -4.50 2.99 2.80
CA LEU A 40 -5.78 2.63 2.22
C LEU A 40 -6.84 2.71 3.30
N THR A 41 -7.79 3.62 3.13
CA THR A 41 -8.99 3.68 3.97
C THR A 41 -9.97 2.58 3.55
N ILE A 42 -10.31 1.70 4.48
CA ILE A 42 -11.25 0.59 4.27
C ILE A 42 -12.41 0.70 5.25
N THR A 43 -13.53 0.05 4.93
CA THR A 43 -14.64 -0.05 5.87
C THR A 43 -14.43 -1.23 6.84
N PRO A 44 -14.94 -1.15 8.09
CA PRO A 44 -14.86 -2.27 9.03
C PRO A 44 -15.50 -3.55 8.50
N SER A 45 -16.58 -3.42 7.72
CA SER A 45 -17.28 -4.54 7.08
C SER A 45 -16.39 -5.28 6.08
N GLU A 46 -15.51 -4.59 5.35
CA GLU A 46 -14.55 -5.25 4.48
C GLU A 46 -13.46 -5.97 5.29
N TRP A 47 -12.95 -5.35 6.34
CA TRP A 47 -11.91 -5.93 7.18
C TRP A 47 -12.35 -7.23 7.87
N ILE A 48 -13.57 -7.25 8.44
CA ILE A 48 -14.07 -8.41 9.18
C ILE A 48 -14.36 -9.63 8.30
N THR A 49 -14.42 -9.47 6.97
CA THR A 49 -14.62 -10.57 6.02
C THR A 49 -13.34 -11.37 5.72
N ASP A 50 -12.26 -11.11 6.45
CA ASP A 50 -10.92 -11.68 6.22
C ASP A 50 -10.40 -11.38 4.79
N ARG A 51 -10.87 -10.27 4.22
CA ARG A 51 -10.43 -9.81 2.90
C ARG A 51 -8.94 -9.47 2.94
N VAL A 52 -8.23 -9.90 1.91
CA VAL A 52 -6.80 -9.61 1.72
C VAL A 52 -6.63 -8.23 1.09
N PHE A 53 -5.85 -7.38 1.74
CA PHE A 53 -5.41 -6.09 1.23
C PHE A 53 -3.93 -6.17 0.91
N THR A 54 -3.56 -5.77 -0.30
CA THR A 54 -2.17 -5.83 -0.76
C THR A 54 -1.70 -4.46 -1.17
N CYS A 55 -0.55 -4.04 -0.62
CA CYS A 55 0.20 -2.89 -1.08
C CYS A 55 1.33 -3.38 -1.97
N LYS A 56 1.41 -2.84 -3.19
CA LYS A 56 2.45 -3.13 -4.16
C LYS A 56 3.19 -1.86 -4.49
N VAL A 57 4.51 -1.89 -4.35
CA VAL A 57 5.42 -0.78 -4.60
C VAL A 57 6.38 -1.16 -5.72
N SER A 58 6.51 -0.30 -6.72
CA SER A 58 7.42 -0.50 -7.86
C SER A 58 8.39 0.66 -8.01
N VAL A 59 9.68 0.36 -8.14
CA VAL A 59 10.77 1.33 -8.36
C VAL A 59 11.57 0.86 -9.57
N GLY A 60 11.46 1.57 -10.69
CA GLY A 60 12.02 1.12 -11.97
C GLY A 60 11.45 -0.24 -12.37
N SER A 61 12.32 -1.24 -12.54
CA SER A 61 11.92 -2.62 -12.87
C SER A 61 11.74 -3.53 -11.65
N LYS A 62 11.93 -3.01 -10.42
CA LYS A 62 11.80 -3.79 -9.19
C LYS A 62 10.44 -3.55 -8.57
N THR A 63 9.84 -4.63 -8.10
CA THR A 63 8.52 -4.61 -7.48
C THR A 63 8.56 -5.43 -6.21
N SER A 64 7.95 -4.90 -5.15
CA SER A 64 7.74 -5.58 -3.88
C SER A 64 6.28 -5.43 -3.48
N GLU A 65 5.71 -6.46 -2.87
CA GLU A 65 4.33 -6.42 -2.39
C GLU A 65 4.23 -7.03 -1.00
N LYS A 66 3.23 -6.56 -0.26
CA LYS A 66 2.89 -7.10 1.04
C LYS A 66 1.39 -7.13 1.23
N SER A 67 0.92 -8.24 1.77
CA SER A 67 -0.50 -8.50 2.00
C SER A 67 -0.81 -8.55 3.49
N ILE A 68 -2.03 -8.16 3.83
CA ILE A 68 -2.57 -8.21 5.19
C ILE A 68 -4.05 -8.58 5.14
N LYS A 69 -4.50 -9.40 6.07
CA LYS A 69 -5.90 -9.72 6.34
C LYS A 69 -6.13 -9.82 7.85
N LYS A 70 -7.39 -9.84 8.27
CA LYS A 70 -7.74 -9.82 9.69
C LYS A 70 -7.15 -10.97 10.49
N SER A 71 -7.15 -12.18 9.94
CA SER A 71 -6.60 -13.36 10.59
C SER A 71 -5.08 -13.35 10.77
N ASP A 72 -4.34 -12.51 10.03
CA ASP A 72 -2.88 -12.37 10.21
C ASP A 72 -2.54 -11.49 11.42
N CYS A 73 -3.49 -10.68 11.89
CA CYS A 73 -3.34 -9.85 13.07
C CYS A 73 -3.88 -10.63 14.28
N THR A 74 -3.07 -11.54 14.82
CA THR A 74 -3.34 -12.14 16.14
C THR A 74 -3.06 -11.12 17.24
N GLU A 75 -3.99 -10.96 18.19
CA GLU A 75 -3.73 -10.27 19.47
C GLU A 75 -2.67 -11.00 20.29
#